data_AF-A0A7G7SWX6-F1
#
_entry.id   AF-A0A7G7SWX6-F1
#
_cell.length_a   1.000
_cell.length_b   1.000
_cell.length_c   1.000
_cell.angle_alpha   90.00
_cell.angle_beta   90.00
_cell.angle_gamma   90.00
#
_symmetry.space_group_name_H-M   'P 1'
#
loop_
_entity.id
_entity.type
_entity.pdbx_description
1 polymer ?
#
loop_
_entity_poly.entity_id
_entity_poly.type
_entity_poly.pdbx_seq_one_letter_code
_entity_poly.pdbx_strand_id
1 'polypeptide(L)'
;MNRLLLIALLLPLAGWGGCSQTKPQIPEKVYVRVEVPAELPETLTAPCPPVRAKTRTVEAVVSAYNANIPTQEDCDRRMGEIRKLTKPAPGQVKP
;
A
#
# COMPACT_ATOMS: atom_id res chain seq x y z
N MET A 1 41.15 54.16 29.38
CA MET A 1 41.33 52.69 29.36
C MET A 1 40.12 51.87 29.83
N ASN A 2 38.97 52.46 30.21
CA ASN A 2 37.80 51.68 30.68
C ASN A 2 36.79 51.26 29.60
N ARG A 3 36.83 51.84 28.39
CA ARG A 3 35.83 51.54 27.34
C ARG A 3 36.10 50.23 26.59
N LEU A 4 37.37 49.83 26.47
CA LEU A 4 37.78 48.57 25.83
C LEU A 4 37.43 47.34 26.69
N LEU A 5 37.47 47.49 28.02
CA LEU A 5 37.07 46.44 28.97
C LEU A 5 35.57 46.13 28.88
N LEU A 6 34.72 47.14 28.68
CA LEU A 6 33.28 46.95 28.54
C LEU A 6 32.90 46.22 27.24
N ILE A 7 33.64 46.47 26.15
CA ILE A 7 33.41 45.78 24.86
C ILE A 7 33.87 44.32 24.95
N ALA A 8 35.00 44.05 25.60
CA ALA A 8 35.50 42.68 25.86
C ALA A 8 34.57 41.87 26.76
N LEU A 9 33.87 42.51 27.69
CA LEU A 9 32.91 41.86 28.61
C LEU A 9 31.53 41.63 27.97
N LEU A 10 31.18 42.38 26.92
CA LEU A 10 29.94 42.21 26.16
C LEU A 10 30.08 41.29 24.94
N LEU A 11 31.31 41.04 24.47
CA LEU A 11 31.62 40.07 23.41
C LEU A 11 31.16 38.62 23.68
N PRO A 12 31.25 38.03 24.89
CA PRO A 12 30.77 36.67 25.12
C PRO A 12 29.23 36.57 25.15
N LEU A 13 28.52 37.69 25.34
CA LEU A 13 27.05 37.75 25.30
C LEU A 13 26.50 37.86 23.87
N ALA A 14 27.30 38.38 22.93
CA ALA A 14 26.89 38.59 21.54
C ALA A 14 27.37 37.49 20.58
N GLY A 15 28.17 36.52 21.05
CA GLY A 15 28.82 35.56 20.15
C GLY A 15 29.19 34.25 20.80
N TRP A 16 28.20 33.42 21.19
CA TRP A 16 28.29 31.95 21.08
C TRP A 16 26.97 31.22 21.40
N GLY A 17 25.81 31.83 21.16
CA GLY A 17 24.53 31.12 21.15
C GLY A 17 24.15 30.65 19.74
N GLY A 18 25.15 30.34 18.91
CA GLY A 18 24.92 29.84 17.56
C GLY A 18 23.97 28.67 17.64
N CYS A 19 22.84 28.81 16.95
CA CYS A 19 21.81 27.83 16.69
C CYS A 19 22.21 26.46 17.23
N SER A 20 21.64 26.08 18.39
CA SER A 20 21.62 24.70 18.85
C SER A 20 20.85 23.91 17.81
N GLN A 21 21.57 23.62 16.73
CA GLN A 21 21.24 22.71 15.68
C GLN A 21 21.48 21.36 16.31
N THR A 22 20.65 21.02 17.30
CA THR A 22 20.27 19.63 17.57
C THR A 22 19.58 19.19 16.30
N LYS A 23 20.40 18.86 15.29
CA LYS A 23 19.96 18.20 14.08
C LYS A 23 19.14 17.02 14.60
N PRO A 24 17.83 16.94 14.30
CA PRO A 24 17.05 15.80 14.73
C PRO A 24 17.82 14.57 14.27
N GLN A 25 18.15 13.65 15.18
CA GLN A 25 18.77 12.40 14.79
C GLN A 25 17.75 11.67 13.93
N ILE A 26 17.87 11.83 12.61
CA ILE A 26 17.04 11.11 11.67
C ILE A 26 17.45 9.64 11.84
N PRO A 27 16.52 8.77 12.26
CA PRO A 27 16.85 7.37 12.45
C PRO A 27 17.34 6.81 11.12
N GLU A 28 18.55 6.26 11.13
CA GLU A 28 19.19 5.67 9.94
C GLU A 28 18.37 4.50 9.38
N LYS A 29 17.53 3.88 10.21
CA LYS A 29 16.64 2.78 9.83
C LYS A 29 15.25 3.01 10.40
N VAL A 30 14.27 3.09 9.51
CA VAL A 30 12.84 3.12 9.85
C VAL A 30 12.26 1.76 9.50
N TYR A 31 11.87 0.99 10.52
CA TYR A 31 11.18 -0.28 10.31
C TYR A 31 9.72 0.00 10.02
N VAL A 32 9.35 -0.09 8.74
CA VAL A 32 7.97 -0.03 8.29
C VAL A 32 7.40 -1.44 8.31
N ARG A 33 6.23 -1.62 8.93
CA ARG A 33 5.50 -2.89 8.78
C ARG A 33 5.00 -2.96 7.35
N VAL A 34 5.53 -3.89 6.59
CA VAL A 34 5.02 -4.24 5.26
C VAL A 34 3.99 -5.34 5.47
N GLU A 35 2.75 -5.09 5.09
CA GLU A 35 1.73 -6.13 5.05
C GLU A 35 2.11 -7.11 3.94
N VAL A 36 2.48 -8.33 4.32
CA VAL A 36 2.79 -9.39 3.36
C VAL A 36 1.45 -9.90 2.83
N PRO A 37 1.23 -9.88 1.50
CA PRO A 37 -0.01 -10.37 0.92
C PRO A 37 -0.17 -11.85 1.30
N ALA A 38 -1.35 -12.20 1.83
CA ALA A 38 -1.65 -13.56 2.22
C ALA A 38 -1.53 -14.51 1.01
N GLU A 39 -0.84 -15.63 1.20
CA GLU A 39 -0.75 -16.68 0.19
C GLU A 39 -2.15 -17.29 -0.01
N LEU A 40 -2.73 -17.06 -1.19
CA LEU A 40 -4.02 -17.59 -1.58
C LEU A 40 -3.81 -18.97 -2.22
N PRO A 41 -4.68 -19.95 -1.92
CA PRO A 41 -4.55 -21.28 -2.51
C PRO A 41 -4.70 -21.21 -4.04
N GLU A 42 -3.85 -21.94 -4.77
CA GLU A 42 -3.77 -21.91 -6.24
C GLU A 42 -5.09 -22.23 -6.94
N THR A 43 -5.92 -23.06 -6.30
CA THR A 43 -7.26 -23.41 -6.78
C THR A 43 -8.21 -22.23 -6.78
N LEU A 44 -8.00 -21.22 -5.93
CA LEU A 44 -8.79 -20.00 -5.92
C LEU A 44 -8.25 -18.96 -6.91
N THR A 45 -6.96 -18.94 -7.19
CA THR A 45 -6.31 -17.94 -8.07
C THR A 45 -6.19 -18.35 -9.54
N ALA A 46 -6.53 -19.59 -9.91
CA ALA A 46 -6.53 -20.03 -11.30
C ALA A 46 -7.32 -19.08 -12.25
N PRO A 47 -6.80 -18.78 -13.45
CA PRO A 47 -7.44 -17.84 -14.36
C PRO A 47 -8.82 -18.33 -14.81
N CYS A 48 -9.78 -17.41 -14.94
CA CYS A 48 -11.11 -17.73 -15.44
C CYS A 48 -11.08 -17.76 -16.98
N PRO A 49 -11.31 -18.92 -17.64
CA PRO A 49 -11.14 -19.05 -19.08
C PRO A 49 -12.30 -18.36 -19.83
N PRO A 50 -12.06 -17.37 -20.70
CA PRO A 50 -13.12 -16.74 -21.47
C PRO A 50 -13.44 -17.56 -22.73
N VAL A 51 -14.64 -18.12 -22.85
CA VAL A 51 -15.12 -18.64 -24.14
C VAL A 51 -15.65 -17.47 -24.98
N ARG A 52 -15.04 -17.22 -26.14
CA ARG A 52 -15.46 -16.13 -27.06
C ARG A 52 -16.21 -16.70 -28.24
N ALA A 53 -17.21 -15.95 -28.73
CA ALA A 53 -17.90 -16.29 -29.97
C ALA A 53 -16.92 -16.22 -31.15
N LYS A 54 -16.89 -17.29 -31.96
CA LYS A 54 -16.02 -17.38 -33.16
C LYS A 54 -16.48 -16.47 -34.30
N THR A 55 -17.77 -16.13 -34.32
CA THR A 55 -18.42 -15.32 -35.35
C THR A 55 -19.30 -14.25 -34.71
N ARG A 56 -19.43 -13.09 -35.37
CA ARG A 56 -20.25 -11.96 -34.89
C ARG A 56 -21.71 -12.09 -35.32
N THR A 57 -22.30 -13.27 -35.11
CA THR A 57 -23.75 -13.51 -35.32
C THR A 57 -24.43 -13.65 -33.97
N VAL A 58 -25.71 -13.27 -33.88
CA VAL A 58 -26.46 -13.27 -32.61
C VAL A 58 -26.49 -14.69 -32.02
N GLU A 59 -26.69 -15.70 -32.85
CA GLU A 59 -26.76 -17.10 -32.43
C GLU A 59 -25.40 -17.60 -31.92
N ALA A 60 -24.30 -17.17 -32.54
CA ALA A 60 -22.95 -17.51 -32.11
C ALA A 60 -22.57 -16.80 -30.80
N VAL A 61 -23.07 -15.58 -30.57
CA VAL A 61 -22.88 -14.88 -29.30
C VAL A 61 -23.69 -15.54 -28.18
N VAL A 62 -24.96 -15.86 -28.42
CA VAL A 62 -25.82 -16.51 -27.40
C VAL A 62 -25.33 -17.90 -27.05
N SER A 63 -24.92 -18.71 -28.03
CA SER A 63 -24.36 -20.04 -27.77
C SER A 63 -23.03 -19.98 -27.01
N ALA A 64 -22.14 -19.06 -27.38
CA ALA A 64 -20.89 -18.85 -26.64
C ALA A 64 -21.15 -18.31 -25.23
N TYR A 65 -22.14 -17.44 -25.04
CA TYR A 65 -22.55 -16.93 -23.73
C TYR A 65 -23.08 -18.05 -22.84
N ASN A 66 -24.03 -18.85 -23.35
CA ASN A 66 -24.61 -19.97 -22.59
C ASN A 66 -23.55 -21.01 -22.21
N ALA A 67 -22.55 -21.25 -23.06
CA ALA A 67 -21.42 -22.12 -22.76
C ALA A 67 -20.52 -21.58 -21.63
N ASN A 68 -20.52 -20.26 -21.37
CA ASN A 68 -19.72 -19.65 -20.31
C ASN A 68 -20.39 -19.65 -18.94
N ILE A 69 -21.72 -19.75 -18.85
CA ILE A 69 -22.45 -19.66 -17.58
C ILE A 69 -21.84 -20.53 -16.47
N PRO A 70 -21.63 -21.86 -16.65
CA PRO A 70 -21.08 -22.70 -15.58
C PRO A 70 -19.64 -22.31 -15.19
N THR A 71 -18.81 -21.92 -16.16
CA THR A 71 -17.45 -21.47 -15.88
C THR A 71 -17.39 -20.10 -15.20
N GLN A 72 -18.36 -19.24 -15.49
CA GLN A 72 -18.50 -17.92 -14.88
C GLN A 72 -18.98 -18.05 -13.43
N GLU A 73 -19.95 -18.92 -13.16
CA GLU A 73 -20.42 -19.22 -11.81
C GLU A 73 -19.31 -19.77 -10.92
N ASP A 74 -18.47 -20.68 -11.43
CA ASP A 74 -17.33 -21.21 -10.67
C ASP A 74 -16.28 -20.12 -10.39
N CYS A 75 -15.99 -19.28 -11.40
CA CYS A 75 -15.10 -18.13 -11.24
C CYS A 75 -15.60 -17.16 -10.15
N ASP A 76 -16.87 -16.78 -10.22
CA ASP A 76 -17.49 -15.86 -9.28
C ASP A 76 -17.50 -16.43 -7.86
N ARG A 77 -17.77 -17.73 -7.71
CA ARG A 77 -17.68 -18.45 -6.44
C ARG A 77 -16.27 -18.37 -5.85
N ARG A 78 -15.24 -18.67 -6.65
CA ARG A 78 -13.83 -18.65 -6.23
C ARG A 78 -13.39 -17.24 -5.83
N MET A 79 -13.77 -16.22 -6.61
CA MET A 79 -13.53 -14.81 -6.28
C MET A 79 -14.25 -14.38 -5.00
N GLY A 80 -15.45 -14.91 -4.74
CA GLY A 80 -16.16 -14.71 -3.47
C GLY A 80 -15.40 -15.28 -2.28
N GLU A 81 -14.83 -16.48 -2.40
CA GLU A 81 -14.01 -17.10 -1.35
C GLU A 81 -12.71 -16.31 -1.10
N ILE A 82 -12.03 -15.85 -2.15
CA ILE A 82 -10.86 -14.95 -2.01
C ILE A 82 -11.22 -13.72 -1.16
N ARG A 83 -12.33 -13.04 -1.48
CA ARG A 83 -12.76 -11.83 -0.74
C ARG A 83 -13.05 -12.09 0.74
N LYS A 84 -13.50 -13.28 1.10
CA LYS A 84 -13.70 -13.68 2.50
C LYS A 84 -12.36 -13.87 3.22
N LEU A 85 -11.37 -14.46 2.54
CA LEU A 85 -10.03 -14.68 3.07
C LEU A 85 -9.22 -13.38 3.19
N THR A 86 -9.41 -12.44 2.27
CA THR A 86 -8.69 -11.14 2.27
C THR A 86 -9.34 -10.09 3.17
N LYS A 87 -10.51 -10.36 3.78
CA LYS A 87 -11.15 -9.36 4.64
C LYS A 87 -10.34 -9.22 5.95
N PRO A 88 -9.74 -8.05 6.24
CA PRO A 88 -9.06 -7.85 7.51
C PRO A 88 -10.07 -8.01 8.65
N ALA A 89 -9.65 -8.67 9.73
CA ALA A 89 -10.48 -8.83 10.93
C ALA A 89 -10.97 -7.44 11.41
N PRO A 90 -12.23 -7.32 11.89
CA PRO A 90 -12.75 -6.06 12.40
C PRO A 90 -11.86 -5.60 13.58
N GLY A 91 -11.05 -4.57 13.34
CA GLY A 91 -10.01 -4.09 14.26
C GLY A 91 -8.63 -3.87 13.64
N GLN A 92 -8.39 -4.31 12.39
CA GLN A 92 -7.14 -4.03 11.66
C GLN A 92 -7.25 -2.90 10.62
N VAL A 93 -8.32 -2.09 10.67
CA VAL A 93 -8.37 -0.85 9.90
C VAL A 93 -7.74 0.24 10.77
N LYS A 94 -6.54 0.65 10.40
CA LYS A 94 -5.86 1.81 11.01
C LYS A 94 -6.72 3.07 10.77
N PRO A 95 -6.90 3.96 11.76
CA PRO A 95 -7.55 5.26 11.56
C PRO A 95 -6.78 6.14 10.57
#